data_AF-A0A496V325-F1
#
_entry.id   AF-A0A496V325-F1
#
_cell.length_a   1.000
_cell.length_b   1.000
_cell.length_c   1.000
_cell.angle_alpha   90.00
_cell.angle_beta   90.00
_cell.angle_gamma   90.00
#
_symmetry.space_group_name_H-M   'P 1'
#
loop_
_entity.id
_entity.type
_entity.pdbx_description
1 polymer ?
#
loop_
_entity_poly.entity_id
_entity_poly.type
_entity_poly.pdbx_seq_one_letter_code
_entity_poly.pdbx_strand_id
1 'polypeptide(L)'
;WHYSLDGFIYFFIQRIGGQTYVEVPSGRGRTDILIRYQGQSNLIETKIYSDDTYFKRGKGQLAEYLKSERLSEGYYVVFSNLHTEKDELFSEEFIQGKRIHTHIIPTQFEQPSRVPVPEELKRTELEKRTPTVRQ
;
A
#
# COMPACT_ATOMS: atom_id res chain seq x y z
N TRP A 1 9.37 11.76 -9.20
CA TRP A 1 7.90 11.64 -9.21
C TRP A 1 7.50 10.66 -8.11
N HIS A 2 6.72 11.11 -7.14
CA HIS A 2 6.08 10.20 -6.18
C HIS A 2 4.73 9.82 -6.77
N TYR A 3 4.48 8.53 -6.93
CA TYR A 3 3.16 8.02 -7.35
C TYR A 3 2.36 7.64 -6.12
N SER A 4 1.06 7.96 -6.13
CA SER A 4 0.11 7.30 -5.24
C SER A 4 0.04 5.80 -5.54
N LEU A 5 -0.48 5.00 -4.62
CA LEU A 5 -0.62 3.56 -4.80
C LEU A 5 -1.42 3.23 -6.07
N ASP A 6 -2.56 3.89 -6.27
CA ASP A 6 -3.41 3.72 -7.44
C ASP A 6 -2.70 4.13 -8.74
N GLY A 7 -1.90 5.21 -8.71
CA GLY A 7 -1.10 5.64 -9.86
C GLY A 7 -0.03 4.61 -10.23
N PHE A 8 0.68 4.07 -9.25
CA PHE A 8 1.65 3.00 -9.49
C PHE A 8 0.99 1.76 -10.09
N ILE A 9 -0.12 1.30 -9.49
CA ILE A 9 -0.89 0.15 -9.98
C ILE A 9 -1.37 0.41 -11.41
N TYR A 10 -1.93 1.59 -11.68
CA TYR A 10 -2.41 1.98 -13.01
C TYR A 10 -1.30 1.84 -14.05
N PHE A 11 -0.12 2.43 -13.83
CA PHE A 11 0.98 2.37 -14.81
C PHE A 11 1.50 0.95 -15.00
N PHE A 12 1.62 0.18 -13.92
CA PHE A 12 2.06 -1.22 -13.98
C PHE A 12 1.08 -2.07 -14.80
N ILE A 13 -0.21 -1.97 -14.48
CA ILE A 13 -1.28 -2.73 -15.15
C ILE A 13 -1.42 -2.30 -16.62
N GLN A 14 -1.34 -1.00 -16.92
CA GLN A 14 -1.34 -0.53 -18.31
C GLN A 14 -0.19 -1.10 -19.12
N ARG A 15 1.02 -1.14 -18.55
CA ARG A 15 2.21 -1.64 -19.23
C ARG A 15 2.08 -3.10 -19.66
N ILE A 16 1.35 -3.91 -18.90
CA ILE A 16 1.09 -5.32 -19.23
C ILE A 16 -0.18 -5.51 -20.08
N GLY A 17 -0.87 -4.43 -20.48
CA GLY A 17 -2.08 -4.48 -21.31
C GLY A 17 -3.38 -4.72 -20.53
N GLY A 18 -3.39 -4.43 -19.23
CA GLY A 18 -4.59 -4.45 -18.40
C GLY A 18 -5.24 -3.07 -18.24
N GLN A 19 -6.29 -3.02 -17.42
CA GLN A 19 -7.03 -1.80 -17.10
C GLN A 19 -7.18 -1.66 -15.57
N THR A 20 -7.03 -0.45 -15.07
CA THR A 20 -7.28 -0.09 -13.68
C THR A 20 -8.37 0.96 -13.62
N TYR A 21 -9.35 0.73 -12.77
CA TYR A 21 -10.45 1.65 -12.49
C TYR A 21 -10.39 2.02 -11.02
N VAL A 22 -10.40 3.30 -10.73
CA VAL A 22 -10.43 3.82 -9.36
C VAL A 22 -11.81 4.35 -9.05
N GLU A 23 -12.21 4.26 -7.79
CA GLU A 23 -13.45 4.88 -7.31
C GLU A 23 -14.68 4.38 -8.10
N VAL A 24 -14.76 3.08 -8.38
CA VAL A 24 -15.83 2.51 -9.23
C VAL A 24 -17.12 2.43 -8.42
N PRO A 25 -18.23 3.01 -8.89
CA PRO A 25 -19.52 2.86 -8.22
C PRO A 25 -19.92 1.38 -8.13
N SER A 26 -20.08 0.89 -6.91
CA SER A 26 -20.82 -0.34 -6.63
C SER A 26 -22.21 0.07 -6.14
N GLY A 27 -23.24 -0.75 -6.31
CA GLY A 27 -24.58 -0.44 -5.79
C GLY A 27 -24.66 -0.15 -4.27
N ARG A 28 -23.52 -0.21 -3.56
CA ARG A 28 -23.34 0.02 -2.13
C ARG A 28 -22.17 0.96 -1.81
N GLY A 29 -21.79 1.83 -2.73
CA GLY A 29 -20.74 2.84 -2.52
C GLY A 29 -19.78 2.92 -3.69
N ARG A 30 -18.48 3.07 -3.40
CA ARG A 30 -17.42 3.08 -4.41
C ARG A 30 -16.33 2.12 -3.96
N THR A 31 -15.81 1.32 -4.88
CA THR A 31 -14.66 0.44 -4.63
C THR A 31 -13.40 1.24 -4.92
N ASP A 32 -12.37 1.11 -4.08
CA ASP A 32 -11.15 1.90 -4.24
C ASP A 32 -10.46 1.58 -5.58
N ILE A 33 -10.10 0.32 -5.83
CA ILE A 33 -9.36 -0.08 -7.04
C ILE A 33 -9.90 -1.41 -7.60
N LEU A 34 -10.30 -1.39 -8.86
CA LEU A 34 -10.66 -2.56 -9.66
C LEU A 34 -9.66 -2.74 -10.81
N ILE A 35 -9.03 -3.90 -10.88
CA ILE A 35 -8.08 -4.28 -11.94
C ILE A 35 -8.75 -5.30 -12.85
N ARG A 36 -8.62 -5.12 -14.18
CA ARG A 36 -8.99 -6.11 -15.18
C ARG A 36 -7.78 -6.50 -16.02
N TYR A 37 -7.45 -7.79 -16.04
CA TYR A 37 -6.33 -8.32 -16.80
C TYR A 37 -6.61 -9.76 -17.23
N GLN A 38 -6.43 -10.07 -18.52
CA GLN A 38 -6.63 -11.42 -19.10
C GLN A 38 -7.96 -12.08 -18.71
N GLY A 39 -9.06 -11.31 -18.69
CA GLY A 39 -10.39 -11.82 -18.33
C GLY A 39 -10.62 -12.03 -16.83
N GLN A 40 -9.62 -11.74 -15.98
CA GLN A 40 -9.73 -11.76 -14.53
C GLN A 40 -9.98 -10.36 -13.98
N SER A 41 -10.77 -10.26 -12.92
CA SER A 41 -10.98 -9.02 -12.19
C SER A 41 -10.51 -9.17 -10.75
N ASN A 42 -9.75 -8.19 -10.25
CA ASN A 42 -9.26 -8.17 -8.88
C ASN A 42 -9.70 -6.86 -8.22
N LEU A 43 -10.22 -6.96 -7.01
CA LEU A 43 -10.69 -5.80 -6.26
C LEU A 43 -9.79 -5.59 -5.04
N ILE A 44 -9.30 -4.37 -4.90
CA ILE A 44 -8.45 -3.94 -3.79
C ILE A 44 -9.19 -2.82 -3.05
N GLU A 45 -9.36 -3.00 -1.75
CA GLU A 45 -9.90 -2.01 -0.82
C GLU A 45 -8.77 -1.57 0.12
N THR A 46 -8.60 -0.27 0.29
CA THR A 46 -7.55 0.32 1.12
C THR A 46 -8.11 0.95 2.38
N LYS A 47 -7.39 0.86 3.51
CA LYS A 47 -7.75 1.55 4.76
C LYS A 47 -6.53 2.08 5.48
N ILE A 48 -6.74 3.12 6.28
CA ILE A 48 -5.84 3.46 7.39
C ILE A 48 -6.40 2.76 8.63
N TYR A 49 -5.56 1.98 9.32
CA TYR A 49 -5.97 1.32 10.56
C TYR A 49 -6.18 2.37 11.66
N SER A 50 -7.39 2.40 12.23
CA SER A 50 -7.73 3.24 13.39
C SER A 50 -8.03 2.39 14.62
N ASP A 51 -8.94 1.43 14.48
CA ASP A 51 -9.35 0.48 15.51
C ASP A 51 -9.96 -0.78 14.88
N ASP A 52 -10.11 -1.80 15.71
CA ASP A 52 -10.58 -3.13 15.32
C ASP A 52 -12.04 -3.12 14.80
N THR A 53 -12.88 -2.21 15.28
CA THR A 53 -14.29 -2.15 14.85
C THR A 53 -14.40 -1.69 13.40
N TYR A 54 -13.74 -0.59 13.04
CA TYR A 54 -13.72 -0.13 11.65
C TYR A 54 -12.95 -1.08 10.74
N PHE A 55 -11.88 -1.69 11.25
CA PHE A 55 -11.13 -2.71 10.51
C PHE A 55 -12.01 -3.89 10.10
N LYS A 56 -12.79 -4.45 11.03
CA LYS A 56 -13.74 -5.55 10.75
C LYS A 56 -14.89 -5.12 9.84
N ARG A 57 -15.43 -3.92 10.04
CA ARG A 57 -16.49 -3.37 9.17
C ARG A 57 -16.03 -3.22 7.71
N GLY A 58 -14.80 -2.76 7.49
CA GLY A 58 -14.25 -2.62 6.14
C GLY A 58 -14.10 -3.97 5.41
N LYS A 59 -13.76 -5.06 6.11
CA LYS A 59 -13.75 -6.40 5.51
C LYS A 59 -15.16 -6.85 5.07
N GLY A 60 -16.19 -6.53 5.85
CA GLY A 60 -17.58 -6.79 5.49
C GLY A 60 -18.03 -5.99 4.26
N GLN A 61 -17.63 -4.73 4.15
CA GLN A 61 -17.86 -3.90 2.96
C GLN A 61 -17.21 -4.50 1.71
N LEU A 62 -15.95 -4.92 1.82
CA LEU A 62 -15.24 -5.60 0.74
C LEU A 62 -15.98 -6.88 0.29
N ALA A 63 -16.42 -7.73 1.21
CA ALA A 63 -17.19 -8.93 0.86
C ALA A 63 -18.47 -8.59 0.06
N GLU A 64 -19.14 -7.49 0.42
CA GLU A 64 -20.33 -7.03 -0.27
C GLU A 64 -20.05 -6.45 -1.67
N TYR A 65 -18.86 -5.88 -1.89
CA TYR A 65 -18.36 -5.45 -3.20
C TYR A 65 -17.98 -6.63 -4.09
N LEU A 66 -17.31 -7.64 -3.53
CA LEU A 66 -17.01 -8.89 -4.25
C LEU A 66 -18.29 -9.60 -4.67
N LYS A 67 -19.36 -9.50 -3.88
CA LYS A 67 -20.68 -10.02 -4.25
C LYS A 67 -21.28 -9.26 -5.44
N SER A 68 -21.24 -7.92 -5.48
CA SER A 68 -21.76 -7.16 -6.62
C SER A 68 -20.99 -7.41 -7.91
N GLU A 69 -19.66 -7.56 -7.81
CA GLU A 69 -18.77 -7.84 -8.95
C GLU A 69 -18.70 -9.33 -9.32
N ARG A 70 -19.41 -10.21 -8.61
CA ARG A 70 -19.38 -11.68 -8.79
C ARG A 70 -17.98 -12.29 -8.67
N LEU A 71 -17.14 -11.72 -7.82
CA LEU A 71 -15.79 -12.20 -7.54
C LEU A 71 -15.79 -13.13 -6.32
N SER A 72 -14.91 -14.14 -6.31
CA SER A 72 -14.74 -15.05 -5.18
C SER A 72 -13.81 -14.50 -4.11
N GLU A 73 -12.92 -13.57 -4.47
CA GLU A 73 -11.89 -13.05 -3.57
C GLU A 73 -11.51 -11.60 -3.83
N GLY A 74 -10.94 -10.96 -2.81
CA GLY A 74 -10.45 -9.58 -2.87
C GLY A 74 -9.37 -9.30 -1.85
N TYR A 75 -8.74 -8.14 -2.00
CA TYR A 75 -7.57 -7.74 -1.23
C TYR A 75 -7.90 -6.54 -0.34
N TYR A 76 -7.63 -6.67 0.94
CA TYR A 76 -7.83 -5.64 1.95
C TYR A 76 -6.48 -5.13 2.41
N VAL A 77 -6.05 -3.98 1.90
CA VAL A 77 -4.73 -3.40 2.13
C VAL A 77 -4.83 -2.30 3.17
N VAL A 78 -4.23 -2.51 4.33
CA VAL A 78 -4.42 -1.65 5.50
C VAL A 78 -3.10 -1.04 5.93
N PHE A 79 -2.98 0.27 5.81
CA PHE A 79 -1.83 1.03 6.29
C PHE A 79 -1.96 1.30 7.79
N SER A 80 -0.97 0.90 8.58
CA SER A 80 -1.04 1.03 10.03
C SER A 80 0.23 1.62 10.61
N ASN A 81 0.10 2.51 11.60
CA ASN A 81 1.20 2.98 12.44
C ASN A 81 1.25 2.25 13.80
N LEU A 82 0.33 1.31 14.04
CA LEU A 82 0.24 0.54 15.29
C LEU A 82 0.82 -0.87 15.15
N HIS A 83 0.86 -1.40 13.93
CA HIS A 83 1.46 -2.70 13.63
C HIS A 83 2.93 -2.55 13.25
N THR A 84 3.70 -3.58 13.58
CA THR A 84 5.13 -3.72 13.32
C THR A 84 5.40 -5.05 12.60
N GLU A 85 6.63 -5.25 12.14
CA GLU A 85 7.08 -6.52 11.54
C GLU A 85 6.96 -7.75 12.47
N LYS A 86 6.68 -7.54 13.77
CA LYS A 86 6.46 -8.63 14.73
C LYS A 86 5.02 -9.14 14.76
N ASP A 87 4.09 -8.40 14.17
CA ASP A 87 2.68 -8.72 14.12
C ASP A 87 2.34 -9.61 12.91
N GLU A 88 1.15 -10.20 12.89
CA GLU A 88 0.64 -10.91 11.72
C GLU A 88 0.21 -9.91 10.65
N LEU A 89 1.09 -9.67 9.67
CA LEU A 89 0.87 -8.68 8.61
C LEU A 89 0.09 -9.21 7.40
N PHE A 90 -0.15 -10.52 7.35
CA PHE A 90 -0.94 -11.16 6.31
C PHE A 90 -1.87 -12.18 6.92
N SER A 91 -3.14 -12.16 6.51
CA SER A 91 -4.11 -13.19 6.90
C SER A 91 -5.16 -13.42 5.81
N GLU A 92 -5.68 -14.64 5.77
CA GLU A 92 -6.78 -15.03 4.89
C GLU A 92 -7.99 -15.45 5.72
N GLU A 93 -9.16 -14.96 5.36
CA GLU A 93 -10.41 -15.36 6.01
C GLU A 93 -11.58 -15.43 5.02
N PHE A 94 -12.59 -16.22 5.36
CA PHE A 94 -13.84 -16.28 4.59
C PHE A 94 -14.92 -15.45 5.26
N ILE A 95 -15.39 -14.42 4.57
CA ILE A 95 -16.50 -13.55 5.01
C ILE A 95 -17.61 -13.64 3.97
N GLN A 96 -18.81 -14.05 4.38
CA GLN A 96 -19.98 -14.17 3.49
C GLN A 96 -19.71 -15.01 2.21
N GLY A 97 -18.89 -16.06 2.33
CA GLY A 97 -18.50 -16.92 1.22
C GLY A 97 -17.48 -16.29 0.25
N LYS A 98 -16.86 -15.17 0.63
CA LYS A 98 -15.78 -14.51 -0.12
C LYS A 98 -14.46 -14.66 0.62
N ARG A 99 -13.39 -14.98 -0.10
CA ARG A 99 -12.03 -15.03 0.46
C ARG A 99 -11.45 -13.62 0.51
N ILE A 100 -11.07 -13.17 1.69
CA ILE A 100 -10.46 -11.86 1.90
C ILE A 100 -8.99 -12.05 2.26
N HIS A 101 -8.11 -11.50 1.41
CA HIS A 101 -6.67 -11.43 1.65
C HIS A 101 -6.36 -10.11 2.35
N THR A 102 -6.05 -10.15 3.64
CA THR A 102 -5.70 -8.93 4.39
C THR A 102 -4.19 -8.76 4.40
N HIS A 103 -3.72 -7.59 3.94
CA HIS A 103 -2.33 -7.16 4.04
C HIS A 103 -2.25 -5.92 4.92
N ILE A 104 -1.56 -6.01 6.04
CA ILE A 104 -1.25 -4.85 6.89
C ILE A 104 0.13 -4.33 6.48
N ILE A 105 0.20 -3.06 6.12
CA ILE A 105 1.43 -2.37 5.74
C ILE A 105 1.85 -1.44 6.87
N PRO A 106 2.90 -1.77 7.65
CA PRO A 106 3.45 -0.88 8.64
C PRO A 106 3.94 0.42 8.00
N THR A 107 3.57 1.54 8.60
CA THR A 107 3.95 2.91 8.16
C THR A 107 4.89 3.59 9.16
N GLN A 108 5.18 2.93 10.28
CA GLN A 108 6.22 3.37 11.22
C GLN A 108 7.57 2.84 10.77
N PHE A 109 8.15 3.47 9.76
CA PHE A 109 9.51 3.21 9.30
C PHE A 109 10.44 4.39 9.61
N GLU A 110 11.73 4.13 9.76
CA GLU A 110 12.73 5.18 9.91
C GLU A 110 12.69 6.09 8.67
N GLN A 111 12.45 7.39 8.88
CA GLN A 111 12.46 8.34 7.77
C GLN A 111 13.88 8.47 7.23
N PRO A 112 14.13 8.19 5.93
CA PRO A 112 15.47 8.30 5.36
C PRO A 112 16.07 9.70 5.49
N SER A 113 15.23 10.75 5.52
CA SER A 113 15.64 12.13 5.75
C SER A 113 16.16 12.40 7.17
N ARG A 114 15.95 11.47 8.11
CA ARG A 114 16.49 11.52 9.48
C ARG A 114 17.75 10.69 9.64
N VAL A 115 18.20 9.97 8.60
CA VAL A 115 19.52 9.35 8.58
C VAL A 115 20.55 10.48 8.57
N PRO A 116 21.41 10.58 9.59
CA PRO A 116 22.45 11.60 9.61
C PRO A 116 23.29 11.49 8.33
N VAL A 117 23.65 12.63 7.74
CA VAL A 117 24.59 12.64 6.61
C VAL A 117 25.87 11.92 7.07
N PRO A 118 26.34 10.88 6.34
CA PRO A 118 27.60 10.21 6.67
C PRO A 118 28.74 11.22 6.82
N GLU A 119 29.59 11.06 7.82
CA GLU A 119 30.71 11.99 8.12
C GLU A 119 31.64 12.17 6.91
N GLU A 120 31.78 11.14 6.08
CA GLU A 120 32.59 11.16 4.85
C GLU A 120 32.06 12.15 3.81
N LEU A 121 30.76 12.45 3.85
CA LEU A 121 30.06 13.34 2.92
C LEU A 121 29.92 14.77 3.47
N LYS A 122 30.20 15.01 4.77
CA LYS A 122 30.12 16.34 5.38
C LYS A 122 31.28 17.27 5.00
N ARG A 123 32.39 16.74 4.48
CA ARG A 123 33.55 17.55 4.09
C ARG A 123 33.31 18.23 2.74
N THR A 124 33.20 19.55 2.75
CA THR A 124 33.23 20.34 1.50
C THR A 124 34.63 20.29 0.88
N GLU A 125 34.72 20.38 -0.46
CA GLU A 125 36.00 20.32 -1.19
C GLU A 125 37.01 21.41 -0.77
N LEU A 126 36.55 22.46 -0.08
CA LEU A 126 37.37 23.54 0.47
C LEU A 126 38.20 23.12 1.70
N GLU A 127 37.75 22.17 2.52
CA GLU A 127 38.49 21.71 3.72
C GLU A 127 39.59 20.69 3.39
N LYS A 128 39.54 20.07 2.20
CA LYS A 128 40.59 19.18 1.71
C LYS A 128 41.84 19.92 1.23
N ARG A 129 41.80 21.26 1.15
CA ARG A 129 42.86 22.10 0.57
C ARG A 129 43.78 22.77 1.58
N THR A 130 43.65 22.54 2.89
CA THR A 130 44.64 23.07 3.85
C THR A 130 45.87 22.17 3.85
N PRO A 131 47.04 22.60 3.32
CA PRO A 131 48.26 21.83 3.46
C PRO A 131 48.72 21.97 4.91
N THR A 132 49.03 20.85 5.54
CA THR A 132 49.83 20.80 6.76
C THR A 132 51.16 21.53 6.51
N VAL A 133 51.27 22.79 6.93
CA VAL A 133 52.57 23.44 7.06
C VAL A 133 53.18 22.91 8.35
N ARG A 134 54.06 21.92 8.24
CA ARG A 134 54.98 21.56 9.33
C ARG A 134 56.06 22.64 9.40
N GLN A 135 56.20 23.24 10.59
CA GLN A 135 57.40 23.97 11.00
C GLN A 135 58.59 23.02 11.13
#